data_AF-A0A386PTV9-F1
#
_entry.id   AF-A0A386PTV9-F1
#
_cell.length_a   1.000
_cell.length_b   1.000
_cell.length_c   1.000
_cell.angle_alpha   90.00
_cell.angle_beta   90.00
_cell.angle_gamma   90.00
#
_symmetry.space_group_name_H-M   'P 1'
#
loop_
_entity.id
_entity.type
_entity.pdbx_description
1 polymer ?
#
loop_
_entity_poly.entity_id
_entity_poly.type
_entity_poly.pdbx_seq_one_letter_code
_entity_poly.pdbx_strand_id
1 'polypeptide(L)'
;MIRNLPTRFLIVFLCTLILATVYLVLPKGKIAGSIQETKISLMDKSKQKTVSEFDKERKQYAYVSFDNLYSNTSLYYGTKIYQRGHIKDLDMEHKYLLVALDGNDASRTIKLKYNLSNFEKGNASVQENDPIKFYGRVLATDSYLNDKGRDVNLPVIAADFIQTKVNFSGDYGTV
;
A
#
# COMPACT_ATOMS: atom_id res chain seq x y z
N MET A 1 -35.39 -31.59 -45.66
CA MET A 1 -35.53 -30.99 -44.31
C MET A 1 -34.15 -30.77 -43.69
N ILE A 2 -33.29 -29.90 -44.27
CA ILE A 2 -31.98 -29.52 -43.68
C ILE A 2 -31.64 -28.10 -44.14
N ARG A 3 -32.16 -27.09 -43.45
CA ARG A 3 -31.75 -25.68 -43.59
C ARG A 3 -31.99 -25.07 -42.22
N ASN A 4 -30.92 -24.76 -41.48
CA ASN A 4 -30.83 -23.96 -40.24
C ASN A 4 -29.72 -24.45 -39.28
N LEU A 5 -29.10 -25.61 -39.56
CA LEU A 5 -27.98 -26.10 -38.75
C LEU A 5 -26.70 -25.23 -38.86
N PRO A 6 -26.24 -24.78 -40.05
CA PRO A 6 -24.95 -24.09 -40.14
C PRO A 6 -24.97 -22.69 -39.54
N THR A 7 -26.12 -22.01 -39.53
CA THR A 7 -26.26 -20.66 -38.98
C THR A 7 -26.20 -20.64 -37.45
N ARG A 8 -26.76 -21.65 -36.77
CA ARG A 8 -26.71 -21.73 -35.30
C ARG A 8 -25.30 -22.02 -34.80
N PHE A 9 -24.56 -22.91 -35.46
CA PHE A 9 -23.16 -23.17 -35.13
C PHE A 9 -22.27 -21.94 -35.38
N LEU A 10 -22.52 -21.19 -36.45
CA LEU A 10 -21.77 -19.98 -36.76
C LEU A 10 -22.02 -18.87 -35.72
N ILE A 11 -23.27 -18.70 -35.25
CA ILE A 11 -23.60 -17.74 -34.18
C ILE A 11 -22.96 -18.13 -32.85
N VAL A 12 -22.99 -19.41 -32.48
CA VAL A 12 -22.35 -19.91 -31.25
C VAL A 12 -20.84 -19.72 -31.33
N PHE A 13 -20.22 -20.02 -32.48
CA PHE A 13 -18.80 -19.80 -32.72
C PHE A 13 -18.42 -18.31 -32.65
N LEU A 14 -19.26 -17.42 -33.20
CA LEU A 14 -19.02 -15.99 -33.11
C LEU A 14 -19.10 -15.49 -31.66
N CYS A 15 -20.07 -15.97 -30.89
CA CYS A 15 -20.23 -15.60 -29.48
C CYS A 15 -19.06 -16.08 -28.60
N THR A 16 -18.57 -17.30 -28.82
CA THR A 16 -17.40 -17.80 -28.06
C THR A 16 -16.13 -17.04 -28.43
N LEU A 17 -15.98 -16.62 -29.69
CA LEU A 17 -14.82 -15.85 -30.15
C LEU A 17 -14.85 -14.40 -29.60
N ILE A 18 -16.04 -13.80 -29.47
CA ILE A 18 -16.22 -12.51 -28.80
C ILE A 18 -15.91 -12.64 -27.30
N LEU A 19 -16.41 -13.67 -26.62
CA LEU A 19 -16.10 -13.89 -25.20
C LEU A 19 -14.61 -14.16 -24.97
N ALA A 20 -13.94 -14.89 -25.87
CA ALA A 20 -12.50 -15.15 -25.79
C ALA A 20 -11.67 -13.88 -26.04
N THR A 21 -12.08 -13.03 -26.99
CA THR A 21 -11.42 -11.74 -27.25
C THR A 21 -11.65 -10.75 -26.11
N VAL A 22 -12.86 -10.68 -25.55
CA VAL A 22 -13.14 -9.89 -24.34
C VAL A 22 -12.30 -10.40 -23.16
N TYR A 23 -12.18 -11.72 -22.96
CA TYR A 23 -11.32 -12.29 -21.92
C TYR A 23 -9.82 -12.01 -22.14
N LEU A 24 -9.36 -11.92 -23.40
CA LEU A 24 -7.98 -11.58 -23.75
C LEU A 24 -7.69 -10.08 -23.60
N VAL A 25 -8.66 -9.22 -23.91
CA VAL A 25 -8.54 -7.76 -23.87
C VAL A 25 -8.89 -7.20 -22.49
N LEU A 26 -9.63 -7.96 -21.66
CA LEU A 26 -9.77 -7.63 -20.25
C LEU A 26 -8.36 -7.51 -19.67
N PRO A 27 -8.01 -6.36 -19.07
CA PRO A 27 -6.70 -6.20 -18.46
C PRO A 27 -6.58 -7.27 -17.38
N LYS A 28 -5.77 -8.30 -17.65
CA LYS A 28 -5.27 -9.19 -16.61
C LYS A 28 -4.51 -8.30 -15.65
N GLY A 29 -5.19 -7.92 -14.57
CA GLY A 29 -4.60 -7.18 -13.47
C GLY A 29 -3.31 -7.86 -13.04
N LYS A 30 -2.33 -7.02 -12.68
CA LYS A 30 -0.93 -7.33 -12.35
C LYS A 30 0.02 -7.34 -13.54
N ILE A 31 0.25 -6.13 -14.09
CA ILE A 31 1.56 -5.78 -14.65
C ILE A 31 2.54 -5.76 -13.47
N ALA A 32 3.19 -6.90 -13.27
CA ALA A 32 4.21 -7.11 -12.28
C ALA A 32 5.50 -6.33 -12.64
N GLY A 33 6.03 -5.60 -11.66
CA GLY A 33 7.47 -5.57 -11.39
C GLY A 33 8.31 -4.39 -11.92
N SER A 34 8.02 -3.80 -13.08
CA SER A 34 9.03 -2.92 -13.73
C SER A 34 8.71 -1.42 -13.76
N ILE A 35 7.45 -1.01 -13.61
CA ILE A 35 7.06 0.41 -13.74
C ILE A 35 7.12 1.16 -12.39
N GLN A 36 7.06 0.43 -11.27
CA GLN A 36 7.06 1.00 -9.92
C GLN A 36 8.44 1.56 -9.50
N GLU A 37 9.53 0.92 -9.91
CA GLU A 37 10.90 1.34 -9.55
C GLU A 37 11.28 2.71 -10.14
N THR A 38 10.72 3.06 -11.31
CA THR A 38 11.18 4.20 -12.11
C THR A 38 10.72 5.56 -11.57
N LYS A 39 9.56 5.66 -10.90
CA LYS A 39 9.00 6.98 -10.51
C LYS A 39 9.58 7.55 -9.22
N ILE A 40 9.96 6.71 -8.26
CA ILE A 40 10.53 7.20 -6.98
C ILE A 40 12.00 7.61 -7.17
N SER A 41 12.73 6.90 -8.03
CA SER A 41 14.12 7.20 -8.41
C SER A 41 14.29 8.57 -9.08
N LEU A 42 13.28 9.03 -9.83
CA LEU A 42 13.32 10.27 -10.63
C LEU A 42 12.98 11.55 -9.84
N MET A 43 12.70 11.45 -8.54
CA MET A 43 12.34 12.62 -7.74
C MET A 43 13.58 13.42 -7.32
N ASP A 44 13.40 14.74 -7.19
CA ASP A 44 14.40 15.65 -6.63
C ASP A 44 14.74 15.28 -5.17
N LYS A 45 15.86 14.57 -5.01
CA LYS A 45 16.41 14.10 -3.74
C LYS A 45 16.78 15.23 -2.78
N SER A 46 16.75 16.50 -3.21
CA SER A 46 17.03 17.66 -2.35
C SER A 46 15.99 17.85 -1.25
N LYS A 47 14.75 17.40 -1.45
CA LYS A 47 13.65 17.53 -0.49
C LYS A 47 13.52 16.35 0.48
N GLN A 48 14.29 15.29 0.27
CA GLN A 48 14.31 14.10 1.12
C GLN A 48 15.33 14.26 2.23
N LYS A 49 15.02 13.70 3.41
CA LYS A 49 15.94 13.65 4.56
C LYS A 49 16.60 12.28 4.63
N THR A 50 17.86 12.24 5.04
CA THR A 50 18.52 11.01 5.50
C THR A 50 18.00 10.64 6.89
N VAL A 51 18.21 9.38 7.30
CA VAL A 51 17.87 8.91 8.66
C VAL A 51 18.55 9.74 9.73
N SER A 52 19.80 10.16 9.52
CA SER A 52 20.57 10.97 10.46
C SER A 52 20.01 12.39 10.58
N GLU A 53 19.59 13.01 9.47
CA GLU A 53 18.92 14.32 9.49
C GLU A 53 17.60 14.26 10.25
N PHE A 54 16.85 13.15 10.15
CA PHE A 54 15.59 12.96 10.85
C PHE A 54 15.74 12.54 12.33
N ASP A 55 16.92 12.09 12.76
CA ASP A 55 17.12 11.51 14.11
C ASP A 55 16.80 12.49 15.26
N LYS A 56 16.92 13.79 15.03
CA LYS A 56 16.50 14.81 16.02
C LYS A 56 14.98 14.91 16.15
N GLU A 57 14.27 14.77 15.03
CA GLU A 57 12.81 14.89 14.95
C GLU A 57 12.11 13.61 15.44
N ARG A 58 12.74 12.44 15.25
CA ARG A 58 12.16 11.13 15.63
C ARG A 58 11.69 11.07 17.09
N LYS A 59 12.33 11.83 17.99
CA LYS A 59 12.04 11.84 19.43
C LYS A 59 10.67 12.42 19.76
N GLN A 60 10.06 13.13 18.82
CA GLN A 60 8.72 13.71 18.93
C GLN A 60 7.60 12.71 18.61
N TYR A 61 7.94 11.49 18.19
CA TYR A 61 6.97 10.48 17.76
C TYR A 61 6.90 9.37 18.81
N ALA A 62 5.70 9.07 19.27
CA ALA A 62 5.46 7.96 20.19
C ALA A 62 5.27 6.65 19.42
N TYR A 63 5.77 5.54 19.97
CA TYR A 63 5.33 4.24 19.49
C TYR A 63 3.89 4.01 19.94
N VAL A 64 3.03 3.56 19.02
CA VAL A 64 1.67 3.13 19.34
C VAL A 64 1.51 1.72 18.79
N SER A 65 1.08 0.77 19.62
CA SER A 65 0.82 -0.59 19.15
C SER A 65 -0.35 -0.61 18.17
N PHE A 66 -0.33 -1.59 17.25
CA PHE A 66 -1.40 -1.77 16.28
C PHE A 66 -2.77 -1.90 16.95
N ASP A 67 -2.90 -2.78 17.94
CA ASP A 67 -4.18 -3.07 18.59
C ASP A 67 -4.79 -1.80 19.21
N ASN A 68 -3.95 -0.95 19.78
CA ASN A 68 -4.38 0.29 20.41
C ASN A 68 -4.73 1.37 19.36
N LEU A 69 -3.93 1.48 18.30
CA LEU A 69 -4.24 2.39 17.19
C LEU A 69 -5.58 2.05 16.54
N TYR A 70 -5.89 0.76 16.36
CA TYR A 70 -7.15 0.33 15.73
C TYR A 70 -8.35 0.47 16.66
N SER A 71 -8.22 0.03 17.90
CA SER A 71 -9.32 0.06 18.85
C SER A 71 -9.69 1.49 19.25
N ASN A 72 -8.70 2.40 19.23
CA ASN A 72 -8.84 3.75 19.78
C ASN A 72 -8.31 4.84 18.83
N THR A 73 -8.48 4.70 17.51
CA THR A 73 -7.86 5.62 16.52
C THR A 73 -8.17 7.10 16.81
N SER A 74 -9.40 7.39 17.24
CA SER A 74 -9.86 8.75 17.54
C SER A 74 -9.08 9.43 18.67
N LEU A 75 -8.56 8.67 19.64
CA LEU A 75 -7.71 9.21 20.71
C LEU A 75 -6.36 9.70 20.20
N TYR A 76 -5.94 9.20 19.03
CA TYR A 76 -4.65 9.51 18.43
C TYR A 76 -4.73 10.58 17.34
N TYR A 77 -5.91 11.12 17.02
CA TYR A 77 -6.03 12.16 15.99
C TYR A 77 -5.12 13.36 16.27
N GLY A 78 -4.35 13.76 15.25
CA GLY A 78 -3.34 14.81 15.32
C GLY A 78 -2.03 14.42 16.01
N THR A 79 -1.97 13.27 16.68
CA THR A 79 -0.78 12.83 17.43
C THR A 79 0.30 12.30 16.48
N LYS A 80 1.56 12.54 16.87
CA LYS A 80 2.75 12.05 16.16
C LYS A 80 3.10 10.65 16.63
N ILE A 81 3.05 9.69 15.72
CA ILE A 81 3.33 8.28 16.01
C ILE A 81 4.39 7.71 15.07
N TYR A 82 5.03 6.62 15.50
CA TYR A 82 5.82 5.78 14.60
C TYR A 82 5.48 4.31 14.76
N GLN A 83 5.54 3.59 13.65
CA GLN A 83 5.32 2.14 13.61
C GLN A 83 6.22 1.49 12.55
N ARG A 84 6.24 0.16 12.58
CA ARG A 84 6.92 -0.72 11.63
C ARG A 84 5.86 -1.56 10.94
N GLY A 85 6.08 -1.89 9.67
CA GLY A 85 5.15 -2.72 8.92
C GLY A 85 5.68 -3.14 7.56
N HIS A 86 4.85 -3.85 6.81
CA HIS A 86 5.12 -4.30 5.46
C HIS A 86 4.13 -3.68 4.48
N ILE A 87 4.63 -3.25 3.32
CA ILE A 87 3.78 -2.71 2.26
C ILE A 87 2.90 -3.83 1.69
N LYS A 88 1.60 -3.59 1.59
CA LYS A 88 0.63 -4.52 0.97
C LYS A 88 0.15 -4.04 -0.38
N ASP A 89 0.07 -2.73 -0.54
CA ASP A 89 -0.31 -2.12 -1.80
C ASP A 89 0.29 -0.72 -1.89
N LEU A 90 0.53 -0.28 -3.12
CA LEU A 90 1.07 1.02 -3.47
C LEU A 90 0.11 1.68 -4.45
N ASP A 91 -0.73 2.57 -3.93
CA ASP A 91 -1.60 3.39 -4.76
C ASP A 91 -0.90 4.71 -5.13
N MET A 92 -0.37 4.75 -6.35
CA MET A 92 0.30 5.92 -6.90
C MET A 92 -0.65 7.04 -7.34
N GLU A 93 -1.90 6.71 -7.66
CA GLU A 93 -2.90 7.69 -8.12
C GLU A 93 -3.37 8.54 -6.96
N HIS A 94 -3.73 7.88 -5.85
CA HIS A 94 -4.23 8.51 -4.64
C HIS A 94 -3.13 8.77 -3.60
N LYS A 95 -1.88 8.38 -3.90
CA LYS A 95 -0.68 8.60 -3.08
C LYS A 95 -0.80 8.06 -1.65
N TYR A 96 -1.19 6.81 -1.53
CA TYR A 96 -1.17 6.10 -0.26
C TYR A 96 -0.54 4.71 -0.37
N LEU A 97 0.00 4.22 0.74
CA LEU A 97 0.41 2.84 0.93
C LEU A 97 -0.61 2.14 1.82
N LEU A 98 -0.92 0.88 1.51
CA LEU A 98 -1.50 -0.01 2.51
C LEU A 98 -0.36 -0.69 3.26
N VAL A 99 -0.34 -0.58 4.58
CA VAL A 99 0.78 -1.08 5.40
C VAL A 99 0.24 -2.02 6.48
N ALA A 100 0.64 -3.28 6.43
CA ALA A 100 0.36 -4.25 7.48
C ALA A 100 1.29 -4.01 8.67
N LEU A 101 0.73 -3.81 9.87
CA LEU A 101 1.48 -3.42 11.06
C LEU A 101 1.82 -4.59 12.00
N ASP A 102 1.15 -5.72 11.82
CA ASP A 102 1.39 -6.95 12.58
C ASP A 102 1.96 -8.02 11.66
N GLY A 103 3.29 -8.09 11.64
CA GLY A 103 4.02 -8.92 10.67
C GLY A 103 3.58 -8.61 9.24
N ASN A 104 3.16 -9.64 8.52
CA ASN A 104 2.67 -9.53 7.14
C ASN A 104 1.15 -9.82 7.02
N ASP A 105 0.38 -9.68 8.11
CA ASP A 105 -1.07 -9.95 8.12
C ASP A 105 -1.85 -8.81 7.43
N ALA A 106 -2.54 -9.15 6.34
CA ALA A 106 -3.35 -8.22 5.56
C ALA A 106 -4.66 -7.78 6.25
N SER A 107 -5.06 -8.43 7.35
CA SER A 107 -6.22 -8.02 8.14
C SER A 107 -5.94 -6.80 9.04
N ARG A 108 -4.66 -6.42 9.18
CA ARG A 108 -4.15 -5.43 10.12
C ARG A 108 -3.44 -4.27 9.41
N THR A 109 -4.11 -3.67 8.42
CA THR A 109 -3.54 -2.73 7.43
C THR A 109 -3.99 -1.28 7.57
N ILE A 110 -3.08 -0.34 7.76
CA ILE A 110 -3.41 1.10 7.74
C ILE A 110 -3.31 1.70 6.34
N LYS A 111 -3.94 2.87 6.15
CA LYS A 111 -3.70 3.75 4.99
C LYS A 111 -2.66 4.81 5.35
N LEU A 112 -1.46 4.69 4.77
CA LEU A 112 -0.37 5.64 4.95
C LEU A 112 -0.29 6.59 3.75
N LYS A 113 -0.81 7.81 3.90
CA LYS A 113 -0.69 8.87 2.90
C LYS A 113 0.75 9.35 2.83
N TYR A 114 1.30 9.48 1.62
CA TYR A 114 2.69 9.86 1.42
C TYR A 114 2.87 10.87 0.29
N ASN A 115 3.97 11.61 0.36
CA ASN A 115 4.59 12.26 -0.78
C ASN A 115 5.95 11.59 -1.04
N LEU A 116 6.43 11.65 -2.27
CA LEU A 116 7.73 11.08 -2.63
C LEU A 116 8.90 11.66 -1.80
N SER A 117 8.76 12.89 -1.28
CA SER A 117 9.73 13.53 -0.39
C SER A 117 9.73 12.99 1.03
N ASN A 118 8.69 12.25 1.44
CA ASN A 118 8.64 11.63 2.76
C ASN A 118 9.54 10.39 2.85
N PHE A 119 9.87 9.75 1.72
CA PHE A 119 10.83 8.65 1.71
C PHE A 119 12.24 9.14 2.05
N GLU A 120 12.99 8.30 2.75
CA GLU A 120 14.37 8.57 3.07
C GLU A 120 15.21 8.84 1.82
N LYS A 121 16.19 9.73 1.99
CA LYS A 121 17.11 10.11 0.92
C LYS A 121 17.96 8.91 0.54
N GLY A 122 17.81 8.47 -0.71
CA GLY A 122 18.52 7.31 -1.24
C GLY A 122 17.87 6.78 -2.50
N ASN A 123 18.19 5.53 -2.86
CA ASN A 123 17.41 4.79 -3.84
C ASN A 123 16.28 4.09 -3.09
N ALA A 124 15.23 4.87 -2.79
CA ALA A 124 13.96 4.37 -2.31
C ALA A 124 13.28 3.62 -3.46
N SER A 125 13.62 2.35 -3.63
CA SER A 125 12.76 1.40 -4.34
C SER A 125 11.86 0.80 -3.27
N VAL A 126 10.55 0.88 -3.49
CA VAL A 126 9.56 0.24 -2.63
C VAL A 126 8.71 -0.69 -3.47
N GLN A 127 8.51 -1.90 -2.97
CA GLN A 127 7.74 -2.96 -3.59
C GLN A 127 6.76 -3.54 -2.57
N GLU A 128 5.82 -4.33 -3.07
CA GLU A 128 4.94 -5.10 -2.20
C GLU A 128 5.77 -6.03 -1.29
N ASN A 129 5.35 -6.16 -0.04
CA ASN A 129 6.00 -6.84 1.08
C ASN A 129 7.30 -6.20 1.58
N ASP A 130 7.72 -5.05 1.05
CA ASP A 130 8.92 -4.39 1.59
C ASP A 130 8.72 -3.96 3.05
N PRO A 131 9.71 -4.21 3.92
CA PRO A 131 9.70 -3.74 5.29
C PRO A 131 9.96 -2.23 5.35
N ILE A 132 9.08 -1.51 6.04
CA ILE A 132 9.22 -0.08 6.27
C ILE A 132 9.07 0.29 7.74
N LYS A 133 9.68 1.41 8.10
CA LYS A 133 9.41 2.13 9.35
C LYS A 133 8.95 3.53 8.99
N PHE A 134 7.80 3.95 9.48
CA PHE A 134 7.26 5.27 9.18
C PHE A 134 7.00 6.07 10.45
N TYR A 135 7.00 7.38 10.27
CA TYR A 135 6.71 8.40 11.28
C TYR A 135 5.69 9.35 10.67
N GLY A 136 4.64 9.67 11.39
CA GLY A 136 3.58 10.48 10.85
C GLY A 136 2.54 10.89 11.87
N ARG A 137 1.45 11.47 11.37
CA ARG A 137 0.31 11.92 12.18
C ARG A 137 -0.95 11.17 11.82
N VAL A 138 -1.67 10.69 12.84
CA VAL A 138 -2.98 10.08 12.64
C VAL A 138 -3.97 11.18 12.27
N LEU A 139 -4.68 11.01 11.16
CA LEU A 139 -5.59 12.02 10.64
C LEU A 139 -7.05 11.68 10.94
N ALA A 140 -7.43 10.45 10.61
CA ALA A 140 -8.81 10.04 10.55
C ALA A 140 -8.89 8.51 10.50
N THR A 141 -10.11 8.02 10.34
CA THR A 141 -10.43 6.66 9.94
C THR A 141 -11.13 6.72 8.59
N ASP A 142 -10.81 5.81 7.68
CA ASP A 142 -11.37 5.77 6.31
C ASP A 142 -11.86 4.36 5.98
N SER A 143 -12.92 4.29 5.19
CA SER A 143 -13.51 3.04 4.72
C SER A 143 -12.68 2.47 3.58
N TYR A 144 -12.47 1.16 3.60
CA TYR A 144 -11.72 0.43 2.58
C TYR A 144 -12.39 -0.91 2.30
N LEU A 145 -12.57 -1.21 1.01
CA LEU A 145 -13.06 -2.50 0.58
C LEU A 145 -11.87 -3.46 0.44
N ASN A 146 -11.77 -4.45 1.32
CA ASN A 146 -10.71 -5.45 1.22
C ASN A 146 -10.94 -6.44 0.07
N ASP A 147 -9.94 -7.30 -0.18
CA ASP A 147 -9.97 -8.35 -1.22
C ASP A 147 -11.17 -9.31 -1.12
N LYS A 148 -11.82 -9.39 0.05
CA LYS A 148 -13.01 -10.20 0.30
C LYS A 148 -14.32 -9.44 0.05
N GLY A 149 -14.25 -8.21 -0.46
CA GLY A 149 -15.41 -7.35 -0.67
C GLY A 149 -16.05 -6.86 0.62
N ARG A 150 -15.34 -6.89 1.75
CA ARG A 150 -15.85 -6.39 3.03
C ARG A 150 -15.31 -5.00 3.30
N ASP A 151 -16.21 -4.10 3.68
CA ASP A 151 -15.86 -2.77 4.15
C ASP A 151 -15.17 -2.87 5.52
N VAL A 152 -13.98 -2.28 5.62
CA VAL A 152 -13.17 -2.22 6.84
C VAL A 152 -12.72 -0.78 7.08
N ASN A 153 -12.77 -0.37 8.34
CA ASN A 153 -12.31 0.94 8.77
C ASN A 153 -10.81 0.89 9.06
N LEU A 154 -10.03 1.68 8.32
CA LEU A 154 -8.58 1.74 8.45
C LEU A 154 -8.16 3.08 9.06
N PRO A 155 -7.25 3.08 10.04
CA PRO A 155 -6.55 4.30 10.44
C PRO A 155 -5.83 4.93 9.26
N VAL A 156 -5.98 6.24 9.11
CA VAL A 156 -5.29 7.03 8.10
C VAL A 156 -4.18 7.82 8.77
N ILE A 157 -2.96 7.64 8.28
CA ILE A 157 -1.77 8.34 8.78
C ILE A 157 -1.16 9.15 7.64
N ALA A 158 -0.85 10.42 7.89
CA ALA A 158 -0.01 11.21 7.00
C ALA A 158 1.46 11.03 7.38
N ALA A 159 2.26 10.51 6.45
CA ALA A 159 3.68 10.33 6.64
C ALA A 159 4.40 11.69 6.71
N ASP A 160 5.21 11.86 7.74
CA ASP A 160 6.23 12.90 7.83
C ASP A 160 7.57 12.34 7.32
N PHE A 161 7.89 11.07 7.61
CA PHE A 161 9.11 10.37 7.18
C PHE A 161 8.89 8.86 7.03
N ILE A 162 9.45 8.25 5.98
CA ILE A 162 9.40 6.81 5.69
C ILE A 162 10.81 6.30 5.45
N GLN A 163 11.25 5.41 6.32
CA GLN A 163 12.51 4.67 6.20
C GLN A 163 12.27 3.36 5.45
N THR A 164 13.05 3.11 4.41
CA THR A 164 12.99 1.89 3.60
C THR A 164 14.12 0.94 3.99
N LYS A 165 14.10 -0.31 3.51
CA LYS A 165 15.18 -1.31 3.73
C LYS A 165 15.53 -1.52 5.21
N VAL A 166 14.50 -1.58 6.05
CA VAL A 166 14.67 -1.83 7.48
C VAL A 166 14.92 -3.33 7.67
N ASN A 167 16.10 -3.70 8.15
CA ASN A 167 16.34 -5.07 8.59
C ASN A 167 15.60 -5.29 9.91
N PHE A 168 14.51 -6.07 9.88
CA PHE A 168 13.83 -6.53 11.10
C PHE A 168 14.60 -7.68 11.76
N SER A 169 15.88 -7.45 12.08
CA SER A 169 16.68 -8.35 12.90
C SER A 169 16.63 -7.85 14.35
N GLY A 170 15.70 -8.37 15.15
CA GLY A 170 15.65 -8.18 16.61
C GLY A 170 14.45 -7.38 17.12
N ASP A 171 13.73 -7.97 18.07
CA ASP A 171 12.63 -7.42 18.89
C ASP A 171 11.38 -6.93 18.14
N TYR A 172 10.48 -7.88 17.88
CA TYR A 172 9.07 -7.65 18.19
C TYR A 172 9.00 -7.45 19.70
N GLY A 173 8.88 -6.20 20.15
CA GLY A 173 9.00 -5.83 21.55
C GLY A 173 8.22 -6.75 22.48
N THR A 174 8.95 -7.60 23.21
CA THR A 174 8.49 -8.11 24.49
C THR A 174 8.53 -6.92 25.45
N VAL A 175 7.35 -6.51 25.91
CA VAL A 175 7.19 -5.79 27.17
C VAL A 175 7.21 -6.81 28.28
#